data_AF-R2SIH8-F1
#
_entry.id   AF-R2SIH8-F1
#
_cell.length_a   1.000
_cell.length_b   1.000
_cell.length_c   1.000
_cell.angle_alpha   90.00
_cell.angle_beta   90.00
_cell.angle_gamma   90.00
#
_symmetry.space_group_name_H-M   'P 1'
#
loop_
_entity.id
_entity.type
_entity.pdbx_description
1 polymer ?
#
loop_
_entity_poly.entity_id
_entity_poly.type
_entity_poly.pdbx_seq_one_letter_code
_entity_poly.pdbx_strand_id
1 'polypeptide(L)'
;MQIQPHEYFIERSLFYLLEAFRSSLGNQETEDFIKSNNFSALRPAYGINIIDFHLFEQDGAAIRKFGLLDLSSHKPLPARQGDELLMLCFFSLKNRNIDRNSPAYLWQQFFKTGEVPEDAPNYLKEAQKKTDYYSLNEEEQKMIMDMNKAKMINDAVLSTAVRKAREEGREEVKKVAKAEKLEIALNLLKIGLSAEQIADSTKLTIEEVEKLQKTLV
;
A
#
# COMPACT_ATOMS: atom_id res chain seq x y z
N MET A 1 3.63 10.52 -0.21
CA MET A 1 2.21 10.28 -0.57
C MET A 1 2.08 8.86 -1.10
N GLN A 2 1.22 8.04 -0.50
CA GLN A 2 1.01 6.66 -0.94
C GLN A 2 -0.14 6.60 -1.95
N ILE A 3 0.16 6.16 -3.17
CA ILE A 3 -0.77 6.22 -4.30
C ILE A 3 -1.60 4.95 -4.43
N GLN A 4 -1.05 3.80 -4.03
CA GLN A 4 -1.70 2.50 -4.17
C GLN A 4 -1.94 1.85 -2.80
N PRO A 5 -3.05 1.11 -2.64
CA PRO A 5 -3.25 0.28 -1.48
C PRO A 5 -2.18 -0.82 -1.47
N HIS A 6 -1.60 -1.04 -0.31
CA HIS A 6 -0.59 -2.07 -0.10
C HIS A 6 -1.00 -2.89 1.10
N GLU A 7 -0.73 -4.19 1.05
CA GLU A 7 -0.89 -5.04 2.22
C GLU A 7 -0.09 -4.48 3.39
N TYR A 8 -0.63 -4.67 4.60
CA TYR A 8 -0.02 -4.26 5.87
C TYR A 8 0.29 -2.75 5.96
N PHE A 9 -0.51 -1.90 5.31
CA PHE A 9 -0.28 -0.45 5.34
C PHE A 9 -0.41 0.13 6.75
N ILE A 10 -1.44 -0.27 7.50
CA ILE A 10 -1.71 0.23 8.85
C ILE A 10 -0.55 -0.16 9.79
N GLU A 11 -0.10 -1.40 9.71
CA GLU A 11 0.99 -1.98 10.50
C GLU A 11 2.30 -1.24 10.22
N ARG A 12 2.59 -0.93 8.95
CA ARG A 12 3.77 -0.13 8.59
C ARG A 12 3.66 1.31 9.07
N SER A 13 2.49 1.93 8.94
CA SER A 13 2.25 3.28 9.47
C SER A 13 2.48 3.34 10.99
N LEU A 14 2.03 2.32 11.72
CA LEU A 14 2.29 2.19 13.15
C LEU A 14 3.78 1.94 13.44
N PHE A 15 4.43 1.06 12.69
CA PHE A 15 5.87 0.79 12.81
C PHE A 15 6.69 2.08 12.67
N TYR A 16 6.43 2.89 11.63
CA TYR A 16 7.13 4.16 11.44
C TYR A 16 6.85 5.18 12.54
N LEU A 17 5.61 5.23 13.06
CA LEU A 17 5.28 6.10 14.19
C LEU A 17 6.09 5.71 15.45
N LEU A 18 6.18 4.42 15.74
CA LEU A 18 6.93 3.91 16.90
C LEU A 18 8.43 4.11 16.75
N GLU A 19 8.98 3.92 15.55
CA GLU A 19 10.39 4.21 15.27
C GLU A 19 10.69 5.71 15.38
N ALA A 20 9.79 6.59 14.91
CA ALA A 20 9.92 8.02 15.09
C ALA A 20 9.93 8.41 16.58
N PHE A 21 9.02 7.86 17.39
CA PHE A 21 9.02 8.03 18.84
C PHE A 21 10.36 7.59 19.46
N ARG A 22 10.79 6.37 19.13
CA ARG A 22 12.04 5.76 19.62
C ARG A 22 13.28 6.57 19.24
N SER A 23 13.30 7.18 18.05
CA SER A 23 14.48 7.88 17.52
C SER A 23 15.01 8.99 18.42
N SER A 24 14.16 9.54 19.28
CA SER A 24 14.52 10.58 20.24
C SER A 24 15.24 10.05 21.48
N LEU A 25 15.30 8.74 21.70
CA LEU A 25 15.92 8.13 22.88
C LEU A 25 17.40 8.52 23.01
N GLY A 26 17.76 9.11 24.16
CA GLY A 26 19.13 9.53 24.42
C GLY A 26 19.61 10.75 23.62
N ASN A 27 18.72 11.44 22.91
CA ASN A 27 19.07 12.68 22.23
C ASN A 27 19.40 13.80 23.24
N GLN A 28 20.69 14.16 23.31
CA GLN A 28 21.24 15.14 24.26
C GLN A 28 20.94 16.58 23.86
N GLU A 29 20.52 16.84 22.62
CA GLU A 29 20.16 18.18 22.14
C GLU A 29 18.76 18.61 22.61
N THR A 30 18.01 17.71 23.26
CA THR A 30 16.68 18.03 23.78
C THR A 30 16.76 18.89 25.04
N GLU A 31 15.96 19.96 25.11
CA GLU A 31 16.03 20.97 26.19
C GLU A 31 15.90 20.38 27.60
N ASP A 32 15.07 19.33 27.78
CA ASP A 32 14.82 18.68 29.07
C ASP A 32 15.64 17.39 29.29
N PHE A 33 16.77 17.22 28.60
CA PHE A 33 17.58 16.02 28.72
C PHE A 33 18.20 15.87 30.12
N ILE A 34 18.00 14.70 30.72
CA ILE A 34 18.57 14.29 32.00
C ILE A 34 19.67 13.28 31.73
N LYS A 35 20.93 13.65 31.99
CA LYS A 35 22.13 12.83 31.70
C LYS A 35 22.08 11.42 32.29
N SER A 36 21.43 11.23 33.43
CA SER A 36 21.27 9.91 34.08
C SER A 36 20.09 9.08 33.56
N ASN A 37 19.25 9.64 32.67
CA ASN A 37 18.04 8.98 32.19
C ASN A 37 17.78 9.28 30.71
N ASN A 38 18.17 8.37 29.83
CA ASN A 38 17.96 8.52 28.38
C ASN A 38 16.49 8.65 27.96
N PHE A 39 15.54 8.14 28.76
CA PHE A 39 14.11 8.27 28.46
C PHE A 39 13.60 9.71 28.61
N SER A 40 14.33 10.58 29.32
CA SER A 40 14.01 12.01 29.39
C SER A 40 14.05 12.72 28.02
N ALA A 41 14.78 12.14 27.06
CA ALA A 41 14.84 12.64 25.69
C ALA A 41 13.61 12.26 24.86
N LEU A 42 12.79 11.29 25.30
CA LEU A 42 11.62 10.86 24.53
C LEU A 42 10.65 12.03 24.31
N ARG A 43 10.15 12.15 23.08
CA ARG A 43 9.19 13.20 22.69
C ARG A 43 7.97 12.58 22.03
N PRO A 44 6.78 13.20 22.18
CA PRO A 44 5.59 12.77 21.46
C PRO A 44 5.84 12.66 19.96
N ALA A 45 5.23 11.66 19.33
CA ALA A 45 5.37 11.43 17.89
C ALA A 45 4.00 11.49 17.20
N TYR A 46 3.96 12.18 16.06
CA TYR A 46 2.78 12.35 15.23
C TYR A 46 3.06 11.80 13.83
N GLY A 47 2.40 10.70 13.48
CA GLY A 47 2.51 10.07 12.17
C GLY A 47 1.39 10.57 11.26
N ILE A 48 1.72 11.38 10.26
CA ILE A 48 0.74 11.89 9.29
C ILE A 48 0.87 11.10 7.98
N ASN A 49 -0.15 10.31 7.66
CA ASN A 49 -0.20 9.47 6.48
C ASN A 49 -1.15 10.09 5.44
N ILE A 50 -0.60 10.59 4.34
CA ILE A 50 -1.37 11.14 3.22
C ILE A 50 -1.56 10.05 2.17
N ILE A 51 -2.82 9.69 1.90
CA ILE A 51 -3.20 8.54 1.06
C ILE A 51 -4.14 8.94 -0.09
N ASP A 52 -3.92 8.35 -1.26
CA ASP A 52 -4.79 8.51 -2.45
C ASP A 52 -5.61 7.25 -2.76
N PHE A 53 -6.04 6.55 -1.71
CA PHE A 53 -6.95 5.41 -1.78
C PHE A 53 -7.89 5.39 -0.58
N HIS A 54 -8.97 4.60 -0.68
CA HIS A 54 -9.90 4.40 0.42
C HIS A 54 -9.33 3.33 1.37
N LEU A 55 -8.76 3.78 2.50
CA LEU A 55 -8.29 2.89 3.58
C LEU A 55 -9.41 2.53 4.56
N PHE A 56 -10.40 3.41 4.69
CA PHE A 56 -11.55 3.27 5.57
C PHE A 56 -12.84 3.50 4.77
N GLU A 57 -13.98 3.39 5.45
CA GLU A 57 -15.30 3.67 4.87
C GLU A 57 -15.37 5.03 4.18
N GLN A 58 -16.10 5.07 3.05
CA GLN A 58 -16.13 6.23 2.15
C GLN A 58 -16.96 7.39 2.70
N ASP A 59 -17.92 7.10 3.56
CA ASP A 59 -18.79 8.07 4.24
C ASP A 59 -18.14 8.66 5.51
N GLY A 60 -17.08 8.04 6.01
CA GLY A 60 -16.30 8.56 7.14
C GLY A 60 -15.59 9.88 6.85
N ALA A 61 -15.00 10.51 7.87
CA ALA A 61 -14.26 11.76 7.70
C ALA A 61 -12.98 11.57 6.86
N ALA A 62 -12.63 12.58 6.05
CA ALA A 62 -11.40 12.56 5.25
C ALA A 62 -10.11 12.56 6.09
N ILE A 63 -10.20 13.02 7.33
CA ILE A 63 -9.10 13.01 8.30
C ILE A 63 -9.52 12.16 9.49
N ARG A 64 -8.77 11.10 9.74
CA ARG A 64 -8.97 10.22 10.89
C ARG A 64 -7.74 10.24 11.77
N LYS A 65 -7.94 10.52 13.05
CA LYS A 65 -6.90 10.54 14.08
C LYS A 65 -7.13 9.39 15.04
N PHE A 66 -6.04 8.74 15.42
CA PHE A 66 -6.01 7.62 16.33
C PHE A 66 -4.94 7.88 17.38
N GLY A 67 -5.30 7.69 18.65
CA GLY A 67 -4.42 7.83 19.80
C GLY A 67 -4.64 6.68 20.78
N LEU A 68 -3.86 6.68 21.86
CA LEU A 68 -4.00 5.70 22.92
C LEU A 68 -5.05 6.18 23.93
N LEU A 69 -6.03 5.33 24.23
CA LEU A 69 -7.13 5.61 25.15
C LEU A 69 -7.21 4.52 26.22
N ASP A 70 -7.59 4.90 27.44
CA ASP A 70 -8.13 3.96 28.43
C ASP A 70 -9.48 3.44 27.92
N LEU A 71 -9.60 2.13 27.74
CA LEU A 71 -10.81 1.50 27.19
C LEU A 71 -12.02 1.59 28.12
N SER A 72 -11.82 1.81 29.42
CA SER A 72 -12.92 1.95 30.38
C SER A 72 -13.46 3.38 30.36
N SER A 73 -12.58 4.37 30.55
CA SER A 73 -12.99 5.78 30.65
C SER A 73 -13.06 6.50 29.31
N HIS A 74 -12.52 5.91 28.24
CA HIS A 74 -12.32 6.51 26.92
C HIS A 74 -11.47 7.79 26.95
N LYS A 75 -10.70 8.00 28.03
CA LYS A 75 -9.80 9.15 28.16
C LYS A 75 -8.44 8.86 27.52
N PRO A 76 -7.76 9.85 26.94
CA PRO A 76 -6.41 9.69 26.44
C PRO A 76 -5.42 9.22 27.50
N LEU A 77 -4.44 8.41 27.10
CA LEU A 77 -3.31 8.07 27.95
C LEU A 77 -2.45 9.33 28.16
N PRO A 78 -2.31 9.84 29.40
CA PRO A 78 -1.59 11.07 29.64
C PRO A 78 -0.10 10.93 29.34
N ALA A 79 0.48 11.93 28.70
CA ALA A 79 1.91 12.10 28.48
C ALA A 79 2.48 13.21 29.37
N ARG A 80 3.81 13.26 29.52
CA ARG A 80 4.48 14.29 30.34
C ARG A 80 4.23 15.72 29.84
N GLN A 81 4.01 15.90 28.53
CA GLN A 81 3.85 17.20 27.86
C GLN A 81 2.43 17.41 27.27
N GLY A 82 1.41 16.68 27.76
CA GLY A 82 0.02 16.78 27.27
C GLY A 82 -0.67 15.43 27.24
N ASP A 83 -1.82 15.34 26.57
CA ASP A 83 -2.66 14.13 26.59
C ASP A 83 -2.30 13.10 25.50
N GLU A 84 -1.32 13.39 24.63
CA GLU A 84 -1.08 12.61 23.41
C GLU A 84 0.41 12.26 23.26
N LEU A 85 0.77 11.03 23.62
CA LEU A 85 2.14 10.52 23.43
C LEU A 85 2.41 10.09 21.99
N LEU A 86 1.42 9.43 21.39
CA LEU A 86 1.47 8.88 20.05
C LEU A 86 0.16 9.21 19.34
N MET A 87 0.27 9.81 18.15
CA MET A 87 -0.87 10.06 17.30
C MET A 87 -0.62 9.56 15.90
N LEU A 88 -1.57 8.76 15.39
CA LEU A 88 -1.60 8.32 14.01
C LEU A 88 -2.74 9.03 13.28
N CYS A 89 -2.40 9.76 12.23
CA CYS A 89 -3.32 10.49 11.39
C CYS A 89 -3.32 9.90 9.99
N PHE A 90 -4.51 9.70 9.43
CA PHE A 90 -4.71 9.36 8.03
C PHE A 90 -5.51 10.46 7.36
N PHE A 91 -4.91 11.07 6.35
CA PHE A 91 -5.52 12.11 5.53
C PHE A 91 -5.76 11.57 4.12
N SER A 92 -7.03 11.32 3.78
CA SER A 92 -7.43 10.81 2.48
C SER A 92 -7.63 11.92 1.47
N LEU A 93 -6.99 11.81 0.30
CA LEU A 93 -7.17 12.70 -0.83
C LEU A 93 -8.37 12.32 -1.72
N LYS A 94 -8.87 11.08 -1.58
CA LYS A 94 -10.07 10.61 -2.30
C LYS A 94 -11.37 10.91 -1.56
N ASN A 95 -11.34 10.91 -0.23
CA ASN A 95 -12.53 11.16 0.56
C ASN A 95 -12.97 12.63 0.47
N ARG A 96 -14.25 12.85 0.13
CA ARG A 96 -14.85 14.18 -0.06
C ARG A 96 -15.57 14.69 1.19
N ASN A 97 -15.69 13.88 2.24
CA ASN A 97 -16.27 14.26 3.52
C ASN A 97 -15.27 15.11 4.33
N ILE A 98 -15.13 16.36 3.90
CA ILE A 98 -14.27 17.38 4.49
C ILE A 98 -14.93 18.74 4.30
N ASP A 99 -14.84 19.60 5.30
CA ASP A 99 -15.34 20.97 5.19
C ASP A 99 -14.53 21.75 4.15
N ARG A 100 -15.21 22.24 3.11
CA ARG A 100 -14.61 22.98 1.99
C ARG A 100 -14.01 24.32 2.41
N ASN A 101 -14.43 24.86 3.54
CA ASN A 101 -13.88 26.10 4.10
C ASN A 101 -12.70 25.84 5.05
N SER A 102 -12.37 24.58 5.32
CA SER A 102 -11.30 24.23 6.25
C SER A 102 -9.91 24.38 5.62
N PRO A 103 -8.88 24.75 6.42
CA PRO A 103 -7.49 24.70 5.97
C PRO A 103 -7.08 23.34 5.42
N ALA A 104 -7.68 22.27 5.96
CA ALA A 104 -7.39 20.91 5.54
C ALA A 104 -7.92 20.60 4.14
N TYR A 105 -9.07 21.15 3.73
CA TYR A 105 -9.53 21.04 2.35
C TYR A 105 -8.56 21.73 1.38
N LEU A 106 -8.03 22.90 1.75
CA LEU A 106 -7.05 23.61 0.92
C LEU A 106 -5.77 22.78 0.74
N TRP A 107 -5.27 22.16 1.81
CA TRP A 107 -4.18 21.18 1.73
C TRP A 107 -4.54 19.97 0.86
N GLN A 108 -5.78 19.48 0.94
CA GLN A 108 -6.25 18.37 0.10
C GLN A 108 -6.16 18.73 -1.39
N GLN A 109 -6.60 19.93 -1.77
CA GLN A 109 -6.54 20.39 -3.17
C GLN A 109 -5.09 20.57 -3.62
N PHE A 110 -4.26 21.19 -2.77
CA PHE A 110 -2.84 21.38 -3.06
C PHE A 110 -2.12 20.05 -3.28
N PHE A 111 -2.31 19.05 -2.41
CA PHE A 111 -1.69 17.72 -2.60
C PHE A 111 -2.17 16.98 -3.85
N LYS A 112 -3.38 17.27 -4.33
CA LYS A 112 -3.95 16.62 -5.52
C LYS A 112 -3.53 17.28 -6.83
N THR A 113 -3.38 18.60 -6.83
CA THR A 113 -3.22 19.40 -8.06
C THR A 113 -1.84 20.04 -8.16
N GLY A 114 -1.18 20.31 -7.04
CA GLY A 114 0.01 21.16 -6.96
C GLY A 114 -0.29 22.65 -7.16
N GLU A 115 -1.55 23.02 -7.41
CA GLU A 115 -1.94 24.40 -7.69
C GLU A 115 -2.25 25.15 -6.39
N VAL A 116 -1.82 26.40 -6.34
CA VAL A 116 -2.14 27.33 -5.25
C VAL A 116 -2.80 28.56 -5.86
N PRO A 117 -4.10 28.78 -5.60
CA PRO A 117 -4.81 29.98 -6.03
C PRO A 117 -4.13 31.26 -5.54
N GLU A 118 -4.30 32.36 -6.27
CA GLU A 118 -3.70 33.65 -5.90
C GLU A 118 -4.19 34.18 -4.55
N ASP A 119 -5.44 33.88 -4.19
CA ASP A 119 -6.08 34.20 -2.92
C ASP A 119 -5.80 33.18 -1.80
N ALA A 120 -4.97 32.16 -2.07
CA ALA A 120 -4.66 31.13 -1.08
C ALA A 120 -3.90 31.71 0.14
N PRO A 121 -4.07 31.10 1.32
CA PRO A 121 -3.35 31.47 2.53
C PRO A 121 -1.82 31.38 2.36
N ASN A 122 -1.09 32.22 3.10
CA ASN A 122 0.37 32.31 3.02
C ASN A 122 1.09 30.96 3.21
N TYR A 123 0.59 30.10 4.11
CA TYR A 123 1.21 28.80 4.35
C TYR A 123 1.19 27.89 3.10
N LEU A 124 0.19 28.00 2.21
CA LEU A 124 0.17 27.26 0.95
C LEU A 124 1.11 27.88 -0.08
N LYS A 125 1.22 29.20 -0.11
CA LYS A 125 2.18 29.89 -0.98
C LYS A 125 3.62 29.54 -0.59
N GLU A 126 3.90 29.45 0.71
CA GLU A 126 5.19 28.95 1.21
C GLU A 126 5.42 27.49 0.84
N ALA A 127 4.40 26.64 0.96
CA ALA A 127 4.49 25.25 0.54
C ALA A 127 4.80 25.13 -0.95
N GLN A 128 4.12 25.90 -1.81
CA GLN A 128 4.36 25.95 -3.25
C GLN A 128 5.81 26.31 -3.57
N LYS A 129 6.34 27.34 -2.90
CA LYS A 129 7.76 27.74 -3.06
C LYS A 129 8.71 26.62 -2.68
N LYS A 130 8.46 25.92 -1.56
CA LYS A 130 9.31 24.79 -1.12
C LYS A 130 9.22 23.56 -2.05
N THR A 131 8.13 23.43 -2.80
CA THR A 131 7.94 22.33 -3.76
C THR A 131 8.43 22.67 -5.17
N ASP A 132 8.84 23.91 -5.43
CA ASP A 132 9.34 24.30 -6.74
C ASP A 132 10.71 23.67 -6.97
N TYR A 133 10.77 22.71 -7.90
CA TYR A 133 11.99 21.99 -8.26
C TYR A 133 13.15 22.93 -8.62
N TYR A 134 12.85 24.07 -9.25
CA TYR A 134 13.88 25.03 -9.67
C TYR A 134 14.39 25.90 -8.52
N SER A 135 13.73 25.86 -7.36
CA SER A 135 14.21 26.50 -6.13
C SER A 135 15.15 25.61 -5.31
N LEU A 136 15.24 24.32 -5.67
CA LEU A 136 16.06 23.32 -4.98
C LEU A 136 17.54 23.42 -5.37
N ASN A 137 18.42 23.06 -4.44
CA ASN A 137 19.85 22.98 -4.72
C ASN A 137 20.20 21.72 -5.55
N GLU A 138 21.42 21.67 -6.08
CA GLU A 138 21.86 20.56 -6.95
C GLU A 138 21.76 19.17 -6.27
N GLU A 139 22.02 19.08 -4.97
CA GLU A 139 21.93 17.82 -4.23
C GLU A 139 20.48 17.35 -4.11
N GLU A 140 19.57 18.25 -3.77
CA GLU A 140 18.12 17.99 -3.68
C GLU A 140 17.55 17.57 -5.04
N GLN A 141 17.93 18.27 -6.11
CA GLN A 141 17.55 17.92 -7.47
C GLN A 141 18.04 16.53 -7.87
N LYS A 142 19.30 16.20 -7.54
CA LYS A 142 19.87 14.88 -7.78
C LYS A 142 19.13 13.80 -7.00
N MET A 143 18.81 14.03 -5.72
CA MET A 143 18.03 13.07 -4.93
C MET A 143 16.66 12.81 -5.56
N ILE A 144 15.97 13.85 -6.03
CA ILE A 144 14.69 13.71 -6.75
C ILE A 144 14.87 12.89 -8.03
N MET A 145 15.91 13.16 -8.82
CA MET A 145 16.21 12.40 -10.04
C MET A 145 16.47 10.92 -9.75
N ASP A 146 17.26 10.62 -8.71
CA ASP A 146 17.58 9.26 -8.29
C ASP A 146 16.32 8.53 -7.79
N MET A 147 15.47 9.20 -7.01
CA MET A 147 14.16 8.67 -6.59
C MET A 147 13.26 8.37 -7.78
N ASN A 148 13.17 9.27 -8.75
CA ASN A 148 12.38 9.07 -9.96
C ASN A 148 12.91 7.90 -10.80
N LYS A 149 14.23 7.79 -10.95
CA LYS A 149 14.87 6.67 -11.64
C LYS A 149 14.59 5.34 -10.94
N ALA A 150 14.71 5.29 -9.61
CA ALA A 150 14.41 4.11 -8.81
C ALA A 150 12.94 3.70 -8.98
N LYS A 151 12.02 4.66 -8.99
CA LYS A 151 10.59 4.42 -9.27
C LYS A 151 10.37 3.84 -10.66
N MET A 152 10.97 4.43 -11.71
CA MET A 152 10.84 3.94 -13.09
C MET A 152 11.33 2.49 -13.23
N ILE A 153 12.46 2.15 -12.60
CA ILE A 153 12.99 0.79 -12.57
C ILE A 153 12.00 -0.15 -11.88
N ASN A 154 11.47 0.23 -10.72
CA ASN A 154 10.50 -0.58 -9.98
C ASN A 154 9.22 -0.80 -10.80
N ASP A 155 8.67 0.25 -11.41
CA ASP A 155 7.47 0.15 -12.26
C ASP A 155 7.70 -0.81 -13.44
N ALA A 156 8.89 -0.78 -14.06
CA ALA A 156 9.26 -1.70 -15.13
C ALA A 156 9.39 -3.17 -14.65
N VAL A 157 9.99 -3.37 -13.47
CA VAL A 157 10.10 -4.69 -12.83
C VAL A 157 8.72 -5.24 -12.49
N LEU A 158 7.85 -4.43 -11.87
CA LEU A 158 6.49 -4.81 -11.52
C LEU A 158 5.65 -5.13 -12.75
N SER A 159 5.73 -4.31 -13.81
CA SER A 159 5.06 -4.56 -15.08
C SER A 159 5.49 -5.90 -15.69
N THR A 160 6.79 -6.20 -15.66
CA THR A 160 7.33 -7.49 -16.12
C THR A 160 6.82 -8.66 -15.27
N ALA A 161 6.81 -8.50 -13.94
CA ALA A 161 6.33 -9.53 -13.03
C ALA A 161 4.83 -9.83 -13.25
N VAL A 162 3.99 -8.81 -13.39
CA VAL A 162 2.55 -8.96 -13.66
C VAL A 162 2.32 -9.68 -15.00
N ARG A 163 3.08 -9.34 -16.05
CA ARG A 163 2.99 -10.04 -17.33
C ARG A 163 3.34 -11.53 -17.21
N LYS A 164 4.46 -11.84 -16.55
CA LYS A 164 4.89 -13.24 -16.33
C LYS A 164 3.86 -14.02 -15.50
N ALA A 165 3.37 -13.46 -14.41
CA ALA A 165 2.34 -14.09 -13.58
C ALA A 165 1.05 -14.41 -14.37
N ARG A 166 0.65 -13.53 -15.30
CA ARG A 166 -0.50 -13.79 -16.20
C ARG A 166 -0.22 -14.90 -17.21
N GLU A 167 1.00 -14.96 -17.75
CA GLU A 167 1.41 -16.03 -18.67
C GLU A 167 1.45 -17.39 -17.94
N GLU A 168 2.08 -17.43 -16.76
CA GLU A 168 2.14 -18.62 -15.91
C GLU A 168 0.75 -19.09 -15.49
N GLY A 169 -0.12 -18.19 -15.02
CA GLY A 169 -1.50 -18.54 -14.67
C GLY A 169 -2.31 -19.10 -15.85
N ARG A 170 -2.09 -18.61 -17.07
CA ARG A 170 -2.73 -19.19 -18.28
C ARG A 170 -2.22 -20.59 -18.58
N GLU A 171 -0.92 -20.83 -18.43
CA GLU A 171 -0.33 -22.15 -18.65
C GLU A 171 -0.74 -23.15 -17.56
N GLU A 172 -0.84 -22.73 -16.30
CA GLU A 172 -1.39 -23.56 -15.23
C GLU A 172 -2.84 -23.95 -15.49
N VAL A 173 -3.70 -23.00 -15.88
CA VAL A 173 -5.10 -23.30 -16.22
C VAL A 173 -5.19 -24.30 -17.38
N LYS A 174 -4.36 -24.16 -18.41
CA LYS A 174 -4.31 -25.15 -19.51
C LYS A 174 -3.85 -26.53 -19.04
N LYS A 175 -2.85 -26.60 -18.15
CA LYS A 175 -2.36 -27.86 -17.58
C LYS A 175 -3.42 -28.55 -16.74
N VAL A 176 -4.10 -27.81 -15.86
CA VAL A 176 -5.21 -28.33 -15.03
C VAL A 176 -6.35 -28.83 -15.92
N ALA A 177 -6.80 -28.02 -16.89
CA ALA A 177 -7.84 -28.43 -17.82
C ALA A 177 -7.46 -29.67 -18.65
N LYS A 178 -6.18 -29.80 -19.03
CA LYS A 178 -5.68 -31.00 -19.72
C LYS A 178 -5.67 -32.21 -18.79
N ALA A 179 -5.22 -32.06 -17.55
CA ALA A 179 -5.22 -33.13 -16.56
C ALA A 179 -6.64 -33.64 -16.26
N GLU A 180 -7.60 -32.74 -16.06
CA GLU A 180 -9.02 -33.10 -15.87
C GLU A 180 -9.59 -33.87 -17.06
N LYS A 181 -9.28 -33.43 -18.30
CA LYS A 181 -9.69 -34.16 -19.51
C LYS A 181 -9.09 -35.56 -19.58
N LEU A 182 -7.81 -35.72 -19.23
CA LEU A 182 -7.15 -37.02 -19.21
C LEU A 182 -7.76 -37.94 -18.14
N GLU A 183 -8.13 -37.40 -16.97
CA GLU A 183 -8.81 -38.14 -15.91
C GLU A 183 -10.21 -38.60 -16.34
N ILE A 184 -10.99 -37.72 -16.98
CA ILE A 184 -12.28 -38.07 -17.55
C ILE A 184 -12.11 -39.17 -18.61
N ALA A 185 -11.14 -39.02 -19.52
CA ALA A 185 -10.86 -40.03 -20.55
C ALA A 185 -10.49 -41.40 -19.96
N LEU A 186 -9.67 -41.44 -18.91
CA LEU A 186 -9.34 -42.67 -18.19
C LEU A 186 -10.58 -43.33 -17.58
N ASN A 187 -11.47 -42.55 -16.97
CA ASN A 187 -12.71 -43.07 -16.41
C ASN A 187 -13.65 -43.62 -17.49
N LEU A 188 -13.73 -42.96 -18.65
CA LEU A 188 -14.51 -43.43 -19.80
C LEU A 188 -13.94 -44.72 -20.43
N LEU A 189 -12.62 -44.85 -20.50
CA LEU A 189 -11.96 -46.08 -20.96
C LEU A 189 -12.28 -47.27 -20.04
N LYS A 190 -12.28 -47.06 -18.71
CA LYS A 190 -12.59 -48.10 -17.71
C LYS A 190 -14.02 -48.64 -17.82
N ILE A 191 -14.96 -47.83 -18.31
CA ILE A 191 -16.36 -48.25 -18.51
C ILE A 191 -16.64 -48.75 -19.93
N GLY A 192 -15.60 -48.86 -20.78
CA GLY A 192 -15.67 -49.55 -22.07
C GLY A 192 -16.08 -48.70 -23.28
N LEU A 193 -15.98 -47.36 -23.22
CA LEU A 193 -16.17 -46.53 -24.42
C LEU A 193 -15.01 -46.68 -25.41
N SER A 194 -15.29 -46.50 -26.71
CA SER A 194 -14.25 -46.53 -27.75
C SER A 194 -13.37 -45.29 -27.72
N ALA A 195 -12.13 -45.40 -28.21
CA ALA A 195 -11.18 -44.30 -28.24
C ALA A 195 -11.72 -43.09 -29.04
N GLU A 196 -12.47 -43.34 -30.12
CA GLU A 196 -13.09 -42.31 -30.95
C GLU A 196 -14.18 -41.55 -30.18
N GLN A 197 -15.06 -42.26 -29.46
CA GLN A 197 -16.12 -41.64 -28.65
C GLN A 197 -15.55 -40.76 -27.53
N ILE A 198 -14.43 -41.20 -26.93
CA ILE A 198 -13.75 -40.48 -25.85
C ILE A 198 -13.02 -39.26 -26.39
N ALA A 199 -12.34 -39.36 -27.54
CA ALA A 199 -11.68 -38.24 -28.20
C ALA A 199 -12.67 -37.12 -28.54
N ASP A 200 -13.83 -37.48 -29.12
CA ASP A 200 -14.90 -36.53 -29.44
C ASP A 200 -15.48 -35.85 -28.19
N SER A 201 -15.67 -36.60 -27.10
CA SER A 201 -16.30 -36.09 -25.86
C SER A 201 -15.36 -35.22 -25.02
N THR A 202 -14.07 -35.57 -24.96
CA THR A 202 -13.07 -34.87 -24.12
C THR A 202 -12.28 -33.80 -24.87
N LYS A 203 -12.41 -33.78 -26.21
CA LYS A 203 -11.61 -32.97 -27.14
C LYS A 203 -10.10 -33.22 -27.00
N LEU A 204 -9.72 -34.43 -26.62
CA LEU A 204 -8.35 -34.94 -26.71
C LEU A 204 -8.12 -35.49 -28.13
N THR A 205 -6.87 -35.62 -28.56
CA THR A 205 -6.60 -36.33 -29.81
C THR A 205 -6.79 -37.84 -29.63
N ILE A 206 -7.13 -38.56 -30.70
CA ILE A 206 -7.24 -40.03 -30.68
C ILE A 206 -5.92 -40.65 -30.17
N GLU A 207 -4.78 -40.13 -30.62
CA GLU A 207 -3.44 -40.56 -30.19
C GLU A 207 -3.21 -40.39 -28.67
N GLU A 208 -3.72 -39.31 -28.07
CA GLU A 208 -3.64 -39.09 -26.61
C GLU A 208 -4.49 -40.11 -25.84
N VAL A 209 -5.67 -40.45 -26.35
CA VAL A 209 -6.57 -41.45 -25.76
C VAL A 209 -6.00 -42.87 -25.91
N GLU A 210 -5.49 -43.23 -27.08
CA GLU A 210 -4.84 -44.53 -27.31
C GLU A 210 -3.61 -44.73 -26.42
N LYS A 211 -2.84 -43.66 -26.18
CA LYS A 211 -1.69 -43.70 -25.28
C LYS A 211 -2.13 -43.95 -23.83
N LEU A 212 -3.22 -43.34 -23.38
CA LEU A 212 -3.83 -43.62 -22.07
C LEU A 212 -4.35 -45.06 -21.98
N GLN A 213 -4.95 -45.57 -23.05
CA GLN A 213 -5.45 -46.95 -23.10
C GLN A 213 -4.33 -47.97 -22.94
N LYS A 214 -3.16 -47.74 -23.56
CA LYS A 214 -1.98 -48.60 -23.42
C LYS A 214 -1.41 -48.64 -22.00
N THR A 215 -1.71 -47.65 -21.16
CA THR A 215 -1.30 -47.65 -19.74
C THR A 215 -2.25 -48.40 -18.80
N LEU A 216 -3.43 -48.81 -19.28
CA LEU A 216 -4.44 -49.59 -18.54
C LEU A 216 -4.32 -51.11 -18.80
N VAL A 217 -3.53 -51.53 -19.80
CA VAL A 217 -3.24 -52.92 -20.17
C VAL A 217 -1.93 -53.36 -19.53
#